data_AF-A0AA85JP39-F1
#
_entry.id   AF-A0AA85JP39-F1
#
_cell.length_a   1.000
_cell.length_b   1.000
_cell.length_c   1.000
_cell.angle_alpha   90.00
_cell.angle_beta   90.00
_cell.angle_gamma   90.00
#
_symmetry.space_group_name_H-M   'P 1'
#
loop_
_entity.id
_entity.type
_entity.pdbx_description
1 polymer ?
#
loop_
_entity_poly.entity_id
_entity_poly.type
_entity_poly.pdbx_seq_one_letter_code
_entity_poly.pdbx_strand_id
1 'polypeptide(L)'
;MILLILWLPLLPLLHLYTQRYFNRSVSTEINGCRRALLKNSIDSKEKTEWINQSIFSLRKLADSFPFGYSHEILRRRAIHYVHEMNYTLNSLQKQLADLQKLNETIVDNATIFSLGNDLSKFQQHVTDILFNVERVLNQLGQVDGFSEERNSKLNEISQIVQKRIRQLQNPADCTKAKFMTFNFTNLCGFGCSIHQLSYCLQLSLMTGRVLVVNKHETGDIFREWLQQNILPISDNCSYRDITFESNSLECPYLLYGPANNNHWIPNILPSDLAIKLFHYHEAPYVWFAGQLAAFILRPKPHLAELIKETVKEFKSKHHLVVGVHVRRTDKLKEEAAFHDLTEYMKHVESYFDSMNYTSQSKHLDKFNYTNEVSNSIHHFSENKRSVYLTTDETSVFEEISKLYPHYIVYGSPNRSQSAAMNSRQSIFSMTNAFVDIIALSQTDILVCTLSSNVCRLAYELMQTRHEELGDATQLVRSLDYMHHSEDYSMIKFDVIIPDVKTNLHYNDEVYLYRNYWNGTGAIKRIEVNEKNLIEFVASARKTSFLLPSYKLRPRYTIANVTWS
;
A
#
# COMPACT_ATOMS: atom_id res chain seq x y z
N MET A 1 -23.93 13.37 51.14
CA MET A 1 -24.47 13.50 49.77
C MET A 1 -24.60 14.95 49.28
N ILE A 2 -24.87 15.94 50.14
CA ILE A 2 -24.93 17.37 49.74
C ILE A 2 -23.53 18.03 49.59
N LEU A 3 -22.49 17.52 50.25
CA LEU A 3 -21.11 18.01 50.12
C LEU A 3 -20.37 17.58 48.83
N LEU A 4 -20.84 16.54 48.13
CA LEU A 4 -20.24 16.09 46.87
C LEU A 4 -20.78 16.85 45.64
N ILE A 5 -21.99 17.41 45.73
CA ILE A 5 -22.66 18.13 44.63
C ILE A 5 -22.12 19.57 44.50
N LEU A 6 -21.52 20.13 45.56
CA LEU A 6 -20.98 21.49 45.56
C LEU A 6 -19.52 21.60 45.04
N TRP A 7 -18.78 20.49 44.94
CA TRP A 7 -17.36 20.50 44.55
C TRP A 7 -17.09 20.16 43.07
N LEU A 8 -18.02 19.46 42.41
CA LEU A 8 -17.91 19.08 40.99
C LEU A 8 -17.83 20.25 39.99
N PRO A 9 -18.51 21.40 40.19
CA PRO A 9 -18.35 22.56 39.29
C PRO A 9 -17.11 23.42 39.58
N LEU A 10 -16.43 23.21 40.72
CA LEU A 10 -15.24 23.96 41.12
C LEU A 10 -13.92 23.28 40.72
N LEU A 11 -13.94 21.99 40.42
CA LEU A 11 -12.79 21.22 39.93
C LEU A 11 -12.14 21.81 38.66
N PRO A 12 -12.88 22.28 37.64
CA PRO A 12 -12.30 22.93 36.46
C PRO A 12 -11.64 24.27 36.80
N LEU A 13 -12.21 25.03 37.75
CA LEU A 13 -11.67 26.30 38.22
C LEU A 13 -10.42 26.11 39.08
N LEU A 14 -10.39 25.09 39.95
CA LEU A 14 -9.22 24.71 40.72
C LEU A 14 -8.09 24.21 39.81
N HIS A 15 -8.43 23.47 38.74
CA HIS A 15 -7.47 23.04 37.73
C HIS A 15 -6.93 24.22 36.90
N LEU A 16 -7.78 25.15 36.47
CA LEU A 16 -7.36 26.39 35.79
C LEU A 16 -6.53 27.31 36.68
N TYR A 17 -6.82 27.38 37.99
CA TYR A 17 -6.08 28.23 38.93
C TYR A 17 -4.74 27.60 39.31
N THR A 18 -4.68 26.29 39.50
CA THR A 18 -3.41 25.56 39.71
C THR A 18 -2.57 25.56 38.44
N GLN A 19 -3.15 25.39 37.25
CA GLN A 19 -2.46 25.50 35.96
C GLN A 19 -1.98 26.94 35.68
N ARG A 20 -2.75 27.98 36.05
CA ARG A 20 -2.28 29.38 35.99
C ARG A 20 -1.21 29.68 37.03
N TYR A 21 -1.29 29.13 38.24
CA TYR A 21 -0.29 29.30 39.29
C TYR A 21 1.03 28.60 38.90
N PHE A 22 0.97 27.37 38.39
CA PHE A 22 2.13 26.67 37.83
C PHE A 22 2.67 27.39 36.59
N ASN A 23 1.83 27.85 35.66
CA ASN A 23 2.30 28.62 34.49
C ASN A 23 2.90 29.99 34.88
N ARG A 24 2.38 30.67 35.91
CA ARG A 24 2.97 31.93 36.42
C ARG A 24 4.27 31.68 37.17
N SER A 25 4.34 30.68 38.04
CA SER A 25 5.55 30.31 38.78
C SER A 25 6.65 29.83 37.82
N VAL A 26 6.31 28.97 36.85
CA VAL A 26 7.22 28.53 35.80
C VAL A 26 7.62 29.68 34.88
N SER A 27 6.72 30.61 34.53
CA SER A 27 7.05 31.80 33.72
C SER A 27 7.92 32.83 34.49
N THR A 28 7.71 32.99 35.80
CA THR A 28 8.55 33.89 36.63
C THR A 28 9.90 33.26 36.96
N GLU A 29 9.98 31.95 37.15
CA GLU A 29 11.25 31.21 37.22
C GLU A 29 11.97 31.22 35.87
N ILE A 30 11.29 31.06 34.74
CA ILE A 30 11.90 31.14 33.40
C ILE A 30 12.38 32.57 33.09
N ASN A 31 11.63 33.61 33.47
CA ASN A 31 12.03 35.01 33.26
C ASN A 31 13.08 35.48 34.29
N GLY A 32 13.10 34.89 35.48
CA GLY A 32 14.17 35.02 36.48
C GLY A 32 15.46 34.33 35.99
N CYS A 33 15.34 33.11 35.49
CA CYS A 33 16.40 32.37 34.81
C CYS A 33 16.90 33.11 33.58
N ARG A 34 16.03 33.71 32.77
CA ARG A 34 16.41 34.46 31.56
C ARG A 34 17.14 35.76 31.90
N ARG A 35 16.74 36.46 32.96
CA ARG A 35 17.47 37.64 33.48
C ARG A 35 18.78 37.28 34.20
N ALA A 36 18.84 36.12 34.85
CA ALA A 36 20.07 35.57 35.42
C ALA A 36 21.04 35.01 34.35
N LEU A 37 20.50 34.42 33.27
CA LEU A 37 21.22 33.92 32.09
C LEU A 37 21.89 35.05 31.31
N LEU A 38 21.28 36.23 31.27
CA LEU A 38 21.86 37.43 30.64
C LEU A 38 22.89 38.15 31.51
N LYS A 39 22.96 37.85 32.82
CA LYS A 39 23.86 38.54 33.76
C LYS A 39 25.13 37.76 34.11
N ASN A 40 25.16 36.44 33.91
CA ASN A 40 26.32 35.59 34.20
C ASN A 40 26.82 34.91 32.92
N SER A 41 27.63 35.63 32.15
CA SER A 41 28.37 35.15 30.97
C SER A 41 29.69 34.45 31.35
N ILE A 42 29.71 33.76 32.48
CA ILE A 42 30.85 32.97 32.94
C ILE A 42 30.33 31.56 33.24
N ASP A 43 30.98 30.61 32.61
CA ASP A 43 30.80 29.17 32.60
C ASP A 43 29.74 28.57 31.66
N SER A 44 30.10 28.57 30.36
CA SER A 44 29.37 27.87 29.31
C SER A 44 29.61 26.36 29.30
N LYS A 45 30.64 25.85 30.02
CA LYS A 45 31.02 24.43 29.99
C LYS A 45 30.18 23.60 30.96
N GLU A 46 30.07 24.03 32.22
CA GLU A 46 29.21 23.38 33.23
C GLU A 46 27.74 23.33 32.82
N LYS A 47 27.25 24.39 32.17
CA LYS A 47 25.86 24.45 31.67
C LYS A 47 25.60 23.48 30.52
N THR A 48 26.59 23.30 29.64
CA THR A 48 26.48 22.34 28.53
C THR A 48 26.51 20.91 29.08
N GLU A 49 27.33 20.64 30.10
CA GLU A 49 27.36 19.37 30.81
C GLU A 49 26.06 19.08 31.58
N TRP A 50 25.49 20.05 32.28
CA TRP A 50 24.23 19.90 33.01
C TRP A 50 23.03 19.65 32.08
N ILE A 51 22.96 20.36 30.95
CA ILE A 51 21.95 20.12 29.91
C ILE A 51 22.12 18.72 29.33
N ASN A 52 23.35 18.32 29.00
CA ASN A 52 23.64 16.97 28.48
C ASN A 52 23.32 15.87 29.50
N GLN A 53 23.62 16.07 30.79
CA GLN A 53 23.27 15.14 31.87
C GLN A 53 21.76 15.08 32.13
N SER A 54 21.05 16.20 32.02
CA SER A 54 19.60 16.24 32.16
C SER A 54 18.90 15.55 30.98
N ILE A 55 19.36 15.78 29.75
CA ILE A 55 18.92 15.05 28.56
C ILE A 55 19.24 13.56 28.68
N PHE A 56 20.43 13.20 29.18
CA PHE A 56 20.83 11.81 29.42
C PHE A 56 19.95 11.14 30.48
N SER A 57 19.61 11.85 31.57
CA SER A 57 18.74 11.32 32.63
C SER A 57 17.30 11.16 32.16
N LEU A 58 16.79 12.09 31.34
CA LEU A 58 15.48 11.99 30.72
C LEU A 58 15.42 10.86 29.68
N ARG A 59 16.48 10.65 28.89
CA ARG A 59 16.61 9.48 28.02
C ARG A 59 16.60 8.19 28.83
N LYS A 60 17.39 8.10 29.90
CA LYS A 60 17.44 6.93 30.78
C LYS A 60 16.09 6.64 31.47
N LEU A 61 15.31 7.67 31.79
CA LEU A 61 13.94 7.54 32.29
C LEU A 61 12.96 7.11 31.19
N ALA A 62 13.09 7.62 29.96
CA ALA A 62 12.30 7.16 28.82
C ALA A 62 12.61 5.70 28.47
N ASP A 63 13.90 5.32 28.49
CA ASP A 63 14.41 3.96 28.28
C ASP A 63 14.01 2.99 29.42
N SER A 64 13.55 3.51 30.57
CA SER A 64 13.11 2.70 31.72
C SER A 64 11.68 2.19 31.59
N PHE A 65 10.90 2.72 30.65
CA PHE A 65 9.56 2.24 30.35
C PHE A 65 9.59 1.33 29.11
N PRO A 66 8.91 0.17 29.14
CA PRO A 66 8.93 -0.77 28.02
C PRO A 66 8.22 -0.25 26.75
N PHE A 67 7.44 0.83 26.86
CA PHE A 67 6.73 1.47 25.76
C PHE A 67 6.90 2.99 25.83
N GLY A 68 7.09 3.63 24.68
CA GLY A 68 7.23 5.07 24.62
C GLY A 68 5.91 5.79 24.93
N TYR A 69 6.05 7.03 25.41
CA TYR A 69 4.92 7.82 25.89
C TYR A 69 3.93 8.17 24.77
N SER A 70 4.44 8.41 23.55
CA SER A 70 3.63 8.69 22.37
C SER A 70 2.76 7.49 21.98
N HIS A 71 3.31 6.27 22.04
CA HIS A 71 2.54 5.06 21.77
C HIS A 71 1.33 4.91 22.70
N GLU A 72 1.52 5.04 24.02
CA GLU A 72 0.40 4.87 24.97
C GLU A 72 -0.68 5.96 24.86
N ILE A 73 -0.33 7.17 24.41
CA ILE A 73 -1.32 8.22 24.12
C ILE A 73 -2.15 7.84 22.91
N LEU A 74 -1.51 7.47 21.80
CA LEU A 74 -2.19 7.08 20.57
C LEU A 74 -3.07 5.84 20.79
N ARG A 75 -2.57 4.83 21.50
CA ARG A 75 -3.35 3.63 21.86
C ARG A 75 -4.62 3.98 22.63
N ARG A 76 -4.53 4.83 23.67
CA ARG A 76 -5.69 5.29 24.44
C ARG A 76 -6.66 6.11 23.60
N ARG A 77 -6.15 6.95 22.69
CA ARG A 77 -6.95 7.75 21.76
C ARG A 77 -7.74 6.87 20.78
N ALA A 78 -7.13 5.82 20.24
CA ALA A 78 -7.81 4.86 19.38
C ALA A 78 -8.98 4.17 20.13
N ILE A 79 -8.74 3.70 21.35
CA ILE A 79 -9.78 3.10 22.20
C ILE A 79 -10.91 4.10 22.48
N HIS A 80 -10.58 5.36 22.78
CA HIS A 80 -11.56 6.41 22.99
C HIS A 80 -12.44 6.63 21.75
N TYR A 81 -11.85 6.70 20.55
CA TYR A 81 -12.62 6.83 19.31
C TYR A 81 -13.55 5.64 19.05
N VAL A 82 -13.13 4.41 19.37
CA VAL A 82 -14.02 3.24 19.28
C VAL A 82 -15.21 3.37 20.25
N HIS A 83 -15.00 3.88 21.46
CA HIS A 83 -16.10 4.17 22.38
C HIS A 83 -17.05 5.26 21.86
N GLU A 84 -16.52 6.35 21.31
CA GLU A 84 -17.34 7.42 20.70
C GLU A 84 -18.13 6.92 19.47
N MET A 85 -17.56 6.02 18.67
CA MET A 85 -18.28 5.36 17.58
C MET A 85 -19.46 4.55 18.11
N ASN A 86 -19.27 3.82 19.21
CA ASN A 86 -20.34 3.05 19.85
C ASN A 86 -21.44 3.96 20.42
N TYR A 87 -21.09 5.08 21.05
CA TYR A 87 -22.07 6.07 21.52
C TYR A 87 -22.86 6.69 20.35
N THR A 88 -22.18 6.98 19.24
CA THR A 88 -22.81 7.49 18.02
C THR A 88 -23.79 6.46 17.43
N LEU A 89 -23.42 5.17 17.39
CA LEU A 89 -24.30 4.08 16.98
C LEU A 89 -25.54 3.93 17.88
N ASN A 90 -25.39 4.04 19.20
CA ASN A 90 -26.51 4.01 20.14
C ASN A 90 -27.49 5.18 19.90
N SER A 91 -26.97 6.36 19.56
CA SER A 91 -27.79 7.52 19.19
C SER A 91 -28.61 7.25 17.92
N LEU A 92 -28.01 6.63 16.90
CA LEU A 92 -28.74 6.24 15.68
C LEU A 92 -29.82 5.19 15.98
N GLN A 93 -29.52 4.17 16.78
CA GLN A 93 -30.51 3.15 17.14
C GLN A 93 -31.74 3.75 17.80
N LYS A 94 -31.54 4.76 18.67
CA LYS A 94 -32.64 5.52 19.28
C LYS A 94 -33.48 6.25 18.22
N GLN A 95 -32.84 6.94 17.28
CA GLN A 95 -33.51 7.65 16.19
C GLN A 95 -34.29 6.69 15.26
N LEU A 96 -33.72 5.51 14.96
CA LEU A 96 -34.40 4.46 14.19
C LEU A 96 -35.61 3.88 14.93
N ALA A 97 -35.53 3.72 16.24
CA ALA A 97 -36.66 3.29 17.06
C ALA A 97 -37.78 4.34 17.08
N ASP A 98 -37.43 5.63 17.11
CA ASP A 98 -38.40 6.72 17.02
C ASP A 98 -39.05 6.79 15.63
N LEU A 99 -38.29 6.54 14.56
CA LEU A 99 -38.81 6.38 13.20
C LEU A 99 -39.82 5.24 13.07
N GLN A 100 -39.54 4.08 13.68
CA GLN A 100 -40.44 2.93 13.63
C GLN A 100 -41.80 3.21 14.29
N LYS A 101 -41.85 4.11 15.29
CA LYS A 101 -43.10 4.55 15.93
C LYS A 101 -43.94 5.48 15.04
N LEU A 102 -43.34 6.14 14.06
CA LEU A 102 -44.03 7.06 13.15
C LEU A 102 -44.83 6.34 12.05
N ASN A 103 -44.63 5.03 11.87
CA ASN A 103 -45.26 4.21 10.83
C ASN A 103 -46.80 4.07 10.98
N GLU A 104 -47.40 4.65 12.03
CA GLU A 104 -48.84 4.66 12.30
C GLU A 104 -49.51 6.05 12.14
N THR A 105 -48.76 7.09 11.71
CA THR A 105 -49.27 8.48 11.62
C THR A 105 -48.83 9.21 10.34
N ILE A 106 -49.64 10.16 9.86
CA ILE A 106 -49.23 11.10 8.80
C ILE A 106 -48.09 11.96 9.33
N VAL A 107 -46.88 11.75 8.83
CA VAL A 107 -45.66 12.48 9.23
C VAL A 107 -45.57 13.79 8.46
N ASP A 108 -45.37 14.91 9.16
CA ASP A 108 -45.16 16.21 8.51
C ASP A 108 -43.76 16.34 7.87
N ASN A 109 -43.65 17.24 6.89
CA ASN A 109 -42.40 17.49 6.17
C ASN A 109 -41.27 18.01 7.08
N ALA A 110 -41.60 18.67 8.20
CA ALA A 110 -40.62 19.19 9.14
C ALA A 110 -39.91 18.05 9.90
N THR A 111 -40.66 17.03 10.30
CA THR A 111 -40.17 15.83 10.96
C THR A 111 -39.27 15.04 10.02
N ILE A 112 -39.69 14.84 8.76
CA ILE A 112 -38.87 14.19 7.72
C ILE A 112 -37.54 14.94 7.51
N PHE A 113 -37.58 16.27 7.41
CA PHE A 113 -36.38 17.09 7.23
C PHE A 113 -35.43 17.03 8.45
N SER A 114 -35.98 17.06 9.66
CA SER A 114 -35.21 16.91 10.90
C SER A 114 -34.50 15.56 10.95
N LEU A 115 -35.20 14.48 10.62
CA LEU A 115 -34.65 13.13 10.57
C LEU A 115 -33.56 12.99 9.50
N GLY A 116 -33.76 13.58 8.32
CA GLY A 116 -32.74 13.63 7.27
C GLY A 116 -31.47 14.34 7.73
N ASN A 117 -31.59 15.47 8.44
CA ASN A 117 -30.45 16.18 9.01
C ASN A 117 -29.73 15.36 10.09
N ASP A 118 -30.47 14.66 10.93
CA ASP A 118 -29.89 13.83 11.98
C ASP A 118 -29.13 12.62 11.41
N LEU A 119 -29.67 11.96 10.38
CA LEU A 119 -28.98 10.89 9.65
C LEU A 119 -27.71 11.41 8.96
N SER A 120 -27.77 12.59 8.36
CA SER A 120 -26.61 13.24 7.73
C SER A 120 -25.51 13.55 8.75
N LYS A 121 -25.87 14.11 9.92
CA LYS A 121 -24.93 14.33 11.04
C LYS A 121 -24.32 13.02 11.54
N PHE A 122 -25.14 11.98 11.69
CA PHE A 122 -24.63 10.67 12.10
C PHE A 122 -23.60 10.14 11.09
N GLN A 123 -23.91 10.18 9.80
CA GLN A 123 -22.99 9.77 8.74
C GLN A 123 -21.67 10.56 8.81
N GLN A 124 -21.76 11.87 9.00
CA GLN A 124 -20.59 12.74 9.15
C GLN A 124 -19.75 12.35 10.37
N HIS A 125 -20.35 12.23 11.56
CA HIS A 125 -19.64 11.85 12.78
C HIS A 125 -18.95 10.49 12.67
N VAL A 126 -19.63 9.49 12.10
CA VAL A 126 -19.03 8.16 11.90
C VAL A 126 -17.85 8.24 10.94
N THR A 127 -17.97 8.99 9.86
CA THR A 127 -16.89 9.19 8.88
C THR A 127 -15.69 9.87 9.54
N ASP A 128 -15.91 10.92 10.31
CA ASP A 128 -14.86 11.67 11.02
C ASP A 128 -14.15 10.80 12.07
N ILE A 129 -14.90 10.00 12.83
CA ILE A 129 -14.34 9.09 13.84
C ILE A 129 -13.52 8.00 13.16
N LEU A 130 -14.04 7.34 12.12
CA LEU A 130 -13.34 6.29 11.39
C LEU A 130 -12.02 6.80 10.81
N PHE A 131 -12.05 7.98 10.18
CA PHE A 131 -10.87 8.64 9.65
C PHE A 131 -9.80 8.86 10.73
N ASN A 132 -10.21 9.33 11.91
CA ASN A 132 -9.27 9.58 13.02
C ASN A 132 -8.77 8.29 13.68
N VAL A 133 -9.58 7.22 13.74
CA VAL A 133 -9.14 5.90 14.19
C VAL A 133 -8.03 5.38 13.28
N GLU A 134 -8.27 5.34 11.97
CA GLU A 134 -7.29 4.88 10.98
C GLU A 134 -5.99 5.67 11.10
N ARG A 135 -6.08 7.00 11.17
CA ARG A 135 -4.92 7.87 11.35
C ARG A 135 -4.13 7.55 12.61
N VAL A 136 -4.79 7.40 13.76
CA VAL A 136 -4.12 7.12 15.03
C VAL A 136 -3.47 5.74 15.02
N LEU A 137 -4.11 4.74 14.43
CA LEU A 137 -3.52 3.41 14.27
C LEU A 137 -2.29 3.44 13.36
N ASN A 138 -2.33 4.19 12.25
CA ASN A 138 -1.18 4.39 11.37
C ASN A 138 -0.03 5.09 12.11
N GLN A 139 -0.33 6.14 12.88
CA GLN A 139 0.67 6.84 13.70
C GLN A 139 1.27 5.94 14.79
N LEU A 140 0.48 5.05 15.38
CA LEU A 140 0.94 4.11 16.40
C LEU A 140 2.07 3.21 15.88
N GLY A 141 2.00 2.84 14.59
CA GLY A 141 3.04 2.09 13.90
C GLY A 141 4.23 2.94 13.42
N GLN A 142 4.27 4.24 13.71
CA GLN A 142 5.33 5.15 13.23
C GLN A 142 6.11 5.81 14.38
N VAL A 143 5.54 5.90 15.58
CA VAL A 143 6.20 6.51 16.75
C VAL A 143 7.24 5.58 17.38
N ASP A 144 8.04 6.14 18.30
CA ASP A 144 8.98 5.42 19.16
C ASP A 144 10.00 4.56 18.37
N GLY A 145 10.47 5.07 17.23
CA GLY A 145 11.49 4.42 16.40
C GLY A 145 10.96 3.34 15.44
N PHE A 146 9.66 3.00 15.49
CA PHE A 146 9.10 1.92 14.67
C PHE A 146 9.17 2.19 13.17
N SER A 147 9.05 3.45 12.75
CA SER A 147 9.18 3.80 11.33
C SER A 147 10.61 3.63 10.83
N GLU A 148 11.61 4.15 11.56
CA GLU A 148 13.01 4.00 11.16
C GLU A 148 13.44 2.54 11.17
N GLU A 149 13.02 1.77 12.18
CA GLU A 149 13.32 0.34 12.26
C GLU A 149 12.72 -0.40 11.07
N ARG A 150 11.44 -0.17 10.76
CA ARG A 150 10.77 -0.80 9.61
C ARG A 150 11.50 -0.51 8.30
N ASN A 151 11.82 0.75 8.04
CA ASN A 151 12.51 1.17 6.82
C ASN A 151 13.90 0.52 6.73
N SER A 152 14.65 0.52 7.84
CA SER A 152 15.98 -0.10 7.91
C SER A 152 15.92 -1.60 7.66
N LYS A 153 14.94 -2.29 8.26
CA LYS A 153 14.79 -3.75 8.16
C LYS A 153 14.29 -4.19 6.80
N LEU A 154 13.35 -3.47 6.20
CA LEU A 154 12.94 -3.73 4.82
C LEU A 154 14.11 -3.53 3.84
N ASN A 155 14.96 -2.52 4.06
CA ASN A 155 16.17 -2.32 3.26
C ASN A 155 17.16 -3.49 3.40
N GLU A 156 17.42 -3.94 4.62
CA GLU A 156 18.26 -5.12 4.89
C GLU A 156 17.73 -6.35 4.14
N ILE A 157 16.42 -6.61 4.22
CA ILE A 157 15.78 -7.75 3.56
C ILE A 157 15.87 -7.60 2.03
N SER A 158 15.65 -6.40 1.47
CA SER A 158 15.82 -6.13 0.04
C SER A 158 17.24 -6.46 -0.43
N GLN A 159 18.25 -6.00 0.30
CA GLN A 159 19.66 -6.28 -0.03
C GLN A 159 19.96 -7.78 -0.02
N ILE A 160 19.41 -8.53 0.94
CA ILE A 160 19.53 -10.00 1.01
C ILE A 160 18.91 -10.65 -0.23
N VAL A 161 17.67 -10.27 -0.59
CA VAL A 161 16.97 -10.81 -1.78
C VAL A 161 17.76 -10.52 -3.05
N GLN A 162 18.13 -9.25 -3.27
CA GLN A 162 18.86 -8.83 -4.45
C GLN A 162 20.23 -9.51 -4.55
N LYS A 163 20.91 -9.74 -3.42
CA LYS A 163 22.17 -10.50 -3.36
C LYS A 163 21.97 -11.96 -3.74
N ARG A 164 20.96 -12.64 -3.20
CA ARG A 164 20.65 -14.04 -3.54
C ARG A 164 20.35 -14.21 -5.01
N ILE A 165 19.52 -13.32 -5.57
CA ILE A 165 19.22 -13.33 -7.00
C ILE A 165 20.50 -13.18 -7.81
N ARG A 166 21.34 -12.19 -7.52
CA ARG A 166 22.63 -12.00 -8.22
C ARG A 166 23.54 -13.20 -8.13
N GLN A 167 23.67 -13.81 -6.96
CA GLN A 167 24.53 -14.98 -6.74
C GLN A 167 24.03 -16.19 -7.52
N LEU A 168 22.72 -16.46 -7.48
CA LEU A 168 22.13 -17.55 -8.23
C LEU A 168 22.27 -17.34 -9.73
N GLN A 169 22.01 -16.12 -10.22
CA GLN A 169 22.07 -15.84 -11.65
C GLN A 169 23.51 -15.85 -12.20
N ASN A 170 24.54 -15.71 -11.37
CA ASN A 170 25.92 -15.59 -11.82
C ASN A 170 26.85 -16.63 -11.17
N PRO A 171 26.69 -17.93 -11.50
CA PRO A 171 27.64 -18.94 -11.06
C PRO A 171 29.03 -18.70 -11.68
N ALA A 172 30.05 -19.27 -11.04
CA ALA A 172 31.43 -19.18 -11.53
C ALA A 172 31.67 -19.99 -12.82
N ASP A 173 30.89 -21.05 -13.04
CA ASP A 173 31.02 -21.96 -14.18
C ASP A 173 29.64 -22.31 -14.73
N CYS A 174 29.24 -21.66 -15.83
CA CYS A 174 27.92 -21.86 -16.44
C CYS A 174 27.74 -23.28 -16.99
N THR A 175 28.82 -24.01 -17.31
CA THR A 175 28.74 -25.37 -17.87
C THR A 175 28.23 -26.39 -16.85
N LYS A 176 28.43 -26.12 -15.56
CA LYS A 176 27.95 -26.95 -14.44
C LYS A 176 26.63 -26.46 -13.85
N ALA A 177 26.13 -25.32 -14.33
CA ALA A 177 24.90 -24.75 -13.83
C ALA A 177 23.68 -25.54 -14.31
N LYS A 178 22.62 -25.48 -13.51
CA LYS A 178 21.27 -25.94 -13.91
C LYS A 178 20.49 -24.73 -14.36
N PHE A 179 19.64 -24.90 -15.38
CA PHE A 179 18.93 -23.77 -15.99
C PHE A 179 17.42 -23.86 -15.81
N MET A 180 16.80 -22.68 -15.73
CA MET A 180 15.38 -22.43 -15.92
C MET A 180 15.27 -21.62 -17.20
N THR A 181 14.63 -22.16 -18.24
CA THR A 181 14.52 -21.47 -19.52
C THR A 181 13.21 -20.69 -19.59
N PHE A 182 13.29 -19.44 -20.03
CA PHE A 182 12.14 -18.61 -20.30
C PHE A 182 11.86 -18.61 -21.80
N ASN A 183 10.75 -19.26 -22.19
CA ASN A 183 10.32 -19.36 -23.58
C ASN A 183 8.95 -18.69 -23.86
N PHE A 184 8.60 -17.62 -23.15
CA PHE A 184 7.35 -16.90 -23.39
C PHE A 184 7.45 -15.99 -24.62
N THR A 185 6.54 -16.12 -25.60
CA THR A 185 6.44 -15.24 -26.79
C THR A 185 5.01 -14.77 -27.01
N ASN A 186 4.79 -13.45 -27.05
CA ASN A 186 3.58 -12.81 -27.60
C ASN A 186 2.19 -13.31 -27.11
N LEU A 187 2.10 -13.98 -25.97
CA LEU A 187 0.82 -14.49 -25.42
C LEU A 187 -0.01 -13.40 -24.71
N CYS A 188 0.61 -12.30 -24.27
CA CYS A 188 -0.08 -11.19 -23.59
C CYS A 188 0.71 -9.86 -23.66
N GLY A 189 0.17 -8.79 -23.06
CA GLY A 189 0.80 -7.47 -23.03
C GLY A 189 1.96 -7.32 -22.03
N PHE A 190 2.67 -6.18 -22.09
CA PHE A 190 3.91 -5.90 -21.35
C PHE A 190 3.90 -6.31 -19.87
N GLY A 191 2.93 -5.83 -19.08
CA GLY A 191 2.87 -6.13 -17.65
C GLY A 191 2.71 -7.62 -17.35
N CYS A 192 1.89 -8.33 -18.15
CA CYS A 192 1.71 -9.77 -18.01
C CYS A 192 3.00 -10.54 -18.36
N SER A 193 3.72 -10.13 -19.42
CA SER A 193 5.02 -10.72 -19.77
C SER A 193 6.06 -10.53 -18.67
N ILE A 194 6.06 -9.38 -17.99
CA ILE A 194 6.94 -9.13 -16.83
C ILE A 194 6.54 -10.00 -15.63
N HIS A 195 5.24 -10.12 -15.31
CA HIS A 195 4.82 -11.03 -14.23
C HIS A 195 5.17 -12.49 -14.52
N GLN A 196 5.05 -12.94 -15.78
CA GLN A 196 5.51 -14.27 -16.20
C GLN A 196 7.03 -14.43 -16.01
N LEU A 197 7.83 -13.40 -16.30
CA LEU A 197 9.28 -13.45 -16.10
C LEU A 197 9.64 -13.43 -14.61
N SER A 198 8.95 -12.62 -13.79
CA SER A 198 9.05 -12.62 -12.32
C SER A 198 8.73 -13.98 -11.74
N TYR A 199 7.69 -14.65 -12.24
CA TYR A 199 7.36 -16.02 -11.88
C TYR A 199 8.52 -16.99 -12.16
N CYS A 200 9.05 -16.96 -13.37
CA CYS A 200 10.17 -17.82 -13.73
C CYS A 200 11.42 -17.54 -12.88
N LEU A 201 11.64 -16.28 -12.48
CA LEU A 201 12.72 -15.91 -11.57
C LEU A 201 12.50 -16.47 -10.16
N GLN A 202 11.25 -16.47 -9.67
CA GLN A 202 10.92 -17.12 -8.40
C GLN A 202 11.14 -18.62 -8.46
N LEU A 203 10.70 -19.31 -9.53
CA LEU A 203 10.95 -20.75 -9.69
C LEU A 203 12.44 -21.07 -9.79
N SER A 204 13.19 -20.20 -10.48
CA SER A 204 14.65 -20.26 -10.54
C SER A 204 15.27 -20.26 -9.14
N LEU A 205 14.84 -19.33 -8.27
CA LEU A 205 15.27 -19.27 -6.86
C LEU A 205 14.89 -20.53 -6.08
N MET A 206 13.64 -20.99 -6.23
CA MET A 206 13.13 -22.16 -5.49
C MET A 206 13.83 -23.47 -5.88
N THR A 207 14.31 -23.56 -7.13
CA THR A 207 14.90 -24.79 -7.66
C THR A 207 16.43 -24.73 -7.76
N GLY A 208 17.06 -23.61 -7.38
CA GLY A 208 18.50 -23.41 -7.49
C GLY A 208 19.00 -23.47 -8.93
N ARG A 209 18.28 -22.85 -9.87
CA ARG A 209 18.59 -22.86 -11.31
C ARG A 209 18.80 -21.44 -11.82
N VAL A 210 19.78 -21.21 -12.69
CA VAL A 210 19.98 -19.92 -13.37
C VAL A 210 18.83 -19.67 -14.34
N LEU A 211 18.23 -18.48 -14.29
CA LEU A 211 17.17 -18.11 -15.23
C LEU A 211 17.80 -17.56 -16.51
N VAL A 212 17.50 -18.16 -17.64
CA VAL A 212 17.98 -17.71 -18.95
C VAL A 212 16.82 -17.43 -19.87
N VAL A 213 16.84 -16.26 -20.48
CA VAL A 213 15.90 -15.88 -21.55
C VAL A 213 16.39 -16.53 -22.83
N ASN A 214 15.55 -17.36 -23.45
CA ASN A 214 15.88 -18.02 -24.70
C ASN A 214 16.14 -17.02 -25.82
N LYS A 215 16.84 -17.47 -26.86
CA LYS A 215 17.12 -16.67 -28.05
C LYS A 215 15.85 -15.99 -28.55
N HIS A 216 15.98 -14.70 -28.89
CA HIS A 216 14.93 -13.94 -29.56
C HIS A 216 14.70 -14.49 -30.97
N GLU A 217 13.49 -14.94 -31.26
CA GLU A 217 13.02 -15.27 -32.61
C GLU A 217 12.56 -14.00 -33.32
N THR A 218 12.73 -13.91 -34.65
CA THR A 218 12.30 -12.73 -35.42
C THR A 218 10.80 -12.45 -35.20
N GLY A 219 10.47 -11.27 -34.68
CA GLY A 219 9.09 -10.86 -34.39
C GLY A 219 8.67 -10.96 -32.91
N ASP A 220 9.56 -11.39 -32.01
CA ASP A 220 9.31 -11.34 -30.56
C ASP A 220 9.68 -9.98 -29.96
N ILE A 221 8.75 -9.04 -30.13
CA ILE A 221 8.92 -7.64 -29.72
C ILE A 221 9.31 -7.51 -28.24
N PHE A 222 8.79 -8.39 -27.36
CA PHE A 222 9.07 -8.33 -25.93
C PHE A 222 10.53 -8.69 -25.61
N ARG A 223 11.04 -9.82 -26.15
CA ARG A 223 12.45 -10.18 -25.93
C ARG A 223 13.40 -9.22 -26.64
N GLU A 224 13.00 -8.69 -27.80
CA GLU A 224 13.76 -7.63 -28.47
C GLU A 224 13.88 -6.40 -27.57
N TRP A 225 12.75 -5.96 -27.01
CA TRP A 225 12.69 -4.84 -26.08
C TRP A 225 13.57 -5.08 -24.85
N LEU A 226 13.49 -6.26 -24.22
CA LEU A 226 14.34 -6.63 -23.08
C LEU A 226 15.83 -6.52 -23.45
N GLN A 227 16.23 -7.10 -24.57
CA GLN A 227 17.62 -7.08 -25.02
C GLN A 227 18.11 -5.65 -25.30
N GLN A 228 17.27 -4.78 -25.85
CA GLN A 228 17.65 -3.40 -26.18
C GLN A 228 17.69 -2.49 -24.95
N ASN A 229 16.79 -2.67 -23.98
CA ASN A 229 16.47 -1.66 -22.97
C ASN A 229 16.88 -2.04 -21.54
N ILE A 230 17.03 -3.33 -21.24
CA ILE A 230 17.21 -3.85 -19.88
C ILE A 230 18.57 -4.55 -19.75
N LEU A 231 19.18 -4.51 -18.56
CA LEU A 231 20.39 -5.28 -18.25
C LEU A 231 20.09 -6.78 -18.24
N PRO A 232 21.03 -7.64 -18.63
CA PRO A 232 20.77 -9.07 -18.69
C PRO A 232 20.44 -9.63 -17.29
N ILE A 233 19.57 -10.64 -17.25
CA ILE A 233 19.19 -11.31 -16.00
C ILE A 233 20.41 -11.96 -15.33
N SER A 234 21.29 -12.54 -16.13
CA SER A 234 22.61 -13.06 -15.75
C SER A 234 23.69 -12.33 -16.55
N ASP A 235 24.75 -11.88 -15.88
CA ASP A 235 25.92 -11.26 -16.49
C ASP A 235 26.89 -12.32 -17.05
N ASN A 236 26.90 -13.54 -16.48
CA ASN A 236 27.84 -14.60 -16.82
C ASN A 236 27.27 -15.66 -17.76
N CYS A 237 25.98 -16.01 -17.62
CA CYS A 237 25.37 -17.14 -18.30
C CYS A 237 24.26 -16.69 -19.26
N SER A 238 24.09 -17.46 -20.33
CA SER A 238 23.13 -17.20 -21.39
C SER A 238 22.48 -18.50 -21.86
N TYR A 239 21.49 -18.39 -22.75
CA TYR A 239 20.89 -19.54 -23.40
C TYR A 239 21.90 -20.39 -24.21
N ARG A 240 23.08 -19.84 -24.55
CA ARG A 240 24.13 -20.55 -25.30
C ARG A 240 24.92 -21.53 -24.44
N ASP A 241 24.85 -21.37 -23.12
CA ASP A 241 25.56 -22.22 -22.15
C ASP A 241 24.75 -23.48 -21.79
N ILE A 242 23.51 -23.58 -22.30
CA ILE A 242 22.66 -24.75 -22.12
C ILE A 242 23.18 -25.88 -23.02
N THR A 243 23.52 -27.02 -22.41
CA THR A 243 23.89 -28.26 -23.10
C THR A 243 22.83 -29.33 -22.89
N PHE A 244 22.87 -30.43 -23.64
CA PHE A 244 21.97 -31.58 -23.42
C PHE A 244 22.10 -32.20 -22.02
N GLU A 245 23.28 -32.08 -21.40
CA GLU A 245 23.54 -32.58 -20.04
C GLU A 245 23.13 -31.59 -18.95
N SER A 246 22.90 -30.34 -19.32
CA SER A 246 22.38 -29.32 -18.40
C SER A 246 20.98 -29.75 -17.97
N ASN A 247 20.85 -30.24 -16.74
CA ASN A 247 19.55 -30.48 -16.11
C ASN A 247 18.80 -29.15 -16.14
N SER A 248 17.93 -28.96 -17.13
CA SER A 248 17.26 -27.69 -17.44
C SER A 248 15.77 -27.91 -17.37
N LEU A 249 15.05 -26.95 -16.79
CA LEU A 249 13.60 -26.96 -16.74
C LEU A 249 13.07 -25.82 -17.60
N GLU A 250 12.04 -26.09 -18.38
CA GLU A 250 11.30 -25.03 -19.04
C GLU A 250 10.36 -24.39 -18.03
N CYS A 251 10.38 -23.05 -17.96
CA CYS A 251 9.46 -22.34 -17.11
C CYS A 251 8.02 -22.51 -17.64
N PRO A 252 7.09 -23.01 -16.82
CA PRO A 252 5.70 -23.18 -17.24
C PRO A 252 5.03 -21.82 -17.46
N TYR A 253 4.06 -21.78 -18.36
CA TYR A 253 3.24 -20.59 -18.58
C TYR A 253 2.17 -20.44 -17.50
N LEU A 254 2.05 -19.24 -16.93
CA LEU A 254 0.86 -18.76 -16.22
C LEU A 254 -0.21 -18.42 -17.27
N LEU A 255 -0.69 -19.43 -18.00
CA LEU A 255 -1.99 -19.31 -18.64
C LEU A 255 -3.04 -19.55 -17.55
N TYR A 256 -4.15 -18.81 -17.60
CA TYR A 256 -5.31 -19.05 -16.75
C TYR A 256 -5.56 -20.57 -16.63
N GLY A 257 -5.23 -21.18 -15.49
CA GLY A 257 -5.39 -22.62 -15.22
C GLY A 257 -4.11 -23.48 -15.35
N PRO A 258 -3.69 -24.21 -14.30
CA PRO A 258 -2.60 -25.16 -14.39
C PRO A 258 -3.09 -26.46 -15.03
N ALA A 259 -2.69 -26.72 -16.28
CA ALA A 259 -2.86 -28.02 -16.91
C ALA A 259 -1.86 -29.07 -16.39
N ASN A 260 -0.97 -28.74 -15.45
CA ASN A 260 -0.03 -29.68 -14.85
C ASN A 260 0.09 -29.43 -13.34
N ASN A 261 0.10 -30.51 -12.55
CA ASN A 261 0.16 -30.62 -11.08
C ASN A 261 1.37 -29.94 -10.39
N ASN A 262 2.00 -28.94 -10.99
CA ASN A 262 3.13 -28.22 -10.41
C ASN A 262 2.63 -26.98 -9.68
N HIS A 263 2.57 -27.13 -8.36
CA HIS A 263 2.27 -26.13 -7.33
C HIS A 263 3.19 -24.91 -7.38
N TRP A 264 2.94 -23.95 -8.27
CA TRP A 264 3.30 -22.57 -7.95
C TRP A 264 2.06 -21.79 -7.56
N ILE A 265 2.16 -21.19 -6.38
CA ILE A 265 1.21 -20.25 -5.84
C ILE A 265 2.07 -19.00 -5.57
N PRO A 266 1.83 -17.85 -6.22
CA PRO A 266 2.64 -16.63 -6.02
C PRO A 266 2.67 -16.13 -4.56
N ASN A 267 1.84 -16.70 -3.69
CA ASN A 267 1.84 -16.48 -2.24
C ASN A 267 2.83 -17.38 -1.47
N ILE A 268 3.99 -17.74 -2.05
CA ILE A 268 5.00 -18.53 -1.35
C ILE A 268 6.27 -17.70 -1.15
N LEU A 269 6.63 -17.50 0.12
CA LEU A 269 7.89 -16.89 0.52
C LEU A 269 8.85 -17.95 1.07
N PRO A 270 10.18 -17.75 0.94
CA PRO A 270 11.15 -18.55 1.66
C PRO A 270 10.95 -18.35 3.16
N SER A 271 10.98 -19.43 3.94
CA SER A 271 10.69 -19.42 5.39
C SER A 271 11.49 -18.37 6.17
N ASP A 272 12.77 -18.20 5.85
CA ASP A 272 13.66 -17.25 6.51
C ASP A 272 13.35 -15.78 6.21
N LEU A 273 12.78 -15.50 5.04
CA LEU A 273 12.30 -14.16 4.69
C LEU A 273 10.87 -13.93 5.16
N ALA A 274 10.02 -14.96 5.09
CA ALA A 274 8.60 -14.88 5.44
C ALA A 274 8.41 -14.32 6.85
N ILE A 275 9.07 -14.89 7.85
CA ILE A 275 8.95 -14.46 9.25
C ILE A 275 9.35 -12.99 9.41
N LYS A 276 10.43 -12.57 8.75
CA LYS A 276 10.91 -11.18 8.82
C LYS A 276 9.95 -10.23 8.11
N LEU A 277 9.50 -10.58 6.91
CA LEU A 277 8.59 -9.73 6.13
C LEU A 277 7.22 -9.59 6.82
N PHE A 278 6.68 -10.66 7.42
CA PHE A 278 5.44 -10.57 8.21
C PHE A 278 5.53 -9.61 9.39
N HIS A 279 6.74 -9.35 9.89
CA HIS A 279 6.95 -8.40 10.98
C HIS A 279 6.98 -6.95 10.49
N TYR A 280 7.46 -6.71 9.27
CA TYR A 280 7.77 -5.36 8.77
C TYR A 280 6.91 -4.91 7.58
N HIS A 281 6.10 -5.77 6.99
CA HIS A 281 5.28 -5.46 5.81
C HIS A 281 3.91 -6.14 5.88
N GLU A 282 2.83 -5.40 5.63
CA GLU A 282 1.46 -5.92 5.64
C GLU A 282 1.17 -6.84 4.45
N ALA A 283 1.75 -6.53 3.28
CA ALA A 283 1.69 -7.36 2.06
C ALA A 283 3.04 -8.02 1.65
N PRO A 284 3.59 -9.01 2.39
CA PRO A 284 4.90 -9.59 2.09
C PRO A 284 5.10 -10.14 0.67
N TYR A 285 4.06 -10.73 0.08
CA TYR A 285 4.15 -11.29 -1.27
C TYR A 285 4.27 -10.22 -2.34
N VAL A 286 3.50 -9.14 -2.21
CA VAL A 286 3.56 -8.00 -3.12
C VAL A 286 4.93 -7.35 -3.03
N TRP A 287 5.44 -7.16 -1.81
CA TRP A 287 6.80 -6.65 -1.60
C TRP A 287 7.85 -7.53 -2.29
N PHE A 288 7.73 -8.84 -2.14
CA PHE A 288 8.65 -9.79 -2.76
C PHE A 288 8.56 -9.79 -4.29
N ALA A 289 7.35 -9.76 -4.85
CA ALA A 289 7.13 -9.59 -6.29
C ALA A 289 7.78 -8.31 -6.82
N GLY A 290 7.67 -7.20 -6.07
CA GLY A 290 8.36 -5.95 -6.35
C GLY A 290 9.88 -6.09 -6.43
N GLN A 291 10.50 -6.88 -5.54
CA GLN A 291 11.94 -7.15 -5.59
C GLN A 291 12.36 -7.94 -6.84
N LEU A 292 11.55 -8.92 -7.26
CA LEU A 292 11.78 -9.69 -8.49
C LEU A 292 11.65 -8.80 -9.72
N ALA A 293 10.57 -8.02 -9.79
CA ALA A 293 10.32 -7.07 -10.87
C ALA A 293 11.44 -6.03 -10.97
N ALA A 294 11.89 -5.46 -9.85
CA ALA A 294 13.00 -4.50 -9.83
C ALA A 294 14.33 -5.10 -10.29
N PHE A 295 14.61 -6.37 -9.97
CA PHE A 295 15.80 -7.06 -10.47
C PHE A 295 15.74 -7.29 -11.98
N ILE A 296 14.57 -7.71 -12.49
CA ILE A 296 14.34 -7.92 -13.92
C ILE A 296 14.46 -6.60 -14.68
N LEU A 297 13.83 -5.54 -14.19
CA LEU A 297 13.64 -4.27 -14.90
C LEU A 297 14.79 -3.27 -14.71
N ARG A 298 16.02 -3.75 -14.44
CA ARG A 298 17.21 -2.89 -14.32
C ARG A 298 17.49 -2.22 -15.68
N PRO A 299 17.30 -0.89 -15.81
CA PRO A 299 17.39 -0.23 -17.11
C PRO A 299 18.85 -0.08 -17.58
N LYS A 300 19.05 -0.13 -18.89
CA LYS A 300 20.29 0.35 -19.52
C LYS A 300 20.37 1.89 -19.46
N PRO A 301 21.57 2.49 -19.63
CA PRO A 301 21.78 3.92 -19.41
C PRO A 301 20.82 4.85 -20.18
N HIS A 302 20.54 4.58 -21.45
CA HIS A 302 19.65 5.43 -22.27
C HIS A 302 18.22 5.44 -21.74
N LEU A 303 17.71 4.29 -21.32
CA LEU A 303 16.37 4.17 -20.74
C LEU A 303 16.31 4.79 -19.33
N ALA A 304 17.38 4.59 -18.54
CA ALA A 304 17.49 5.17 -17.21
C ALA A 304 17.44 6.70 -17.24
N GLU A 305 18.05 7.33 -18.25
CA GLU A 305 18.00 8.77 -18.47
C GLU A 305 16.56 9.24 -18.79
N LEU A 306 15.89 8.58 -19.73
CA LEU A 306 14.49 8.89 -20.08
C LEU A 306 13.55 8.78 -18.87
N ILE A 307 13.72 7.73 -18.04
CA ILE A 307 12.97 7.55 -16.79
C ILE A 307 13.24 8.69 -15.83
N LYS A 308 14.52 9.03 -15.63
CA LYS A 308 14.95 10.09 -14.71
C LYS A 308 14.35 11.44 -15.11
N GLU A 309 14.36 11.77 -16.40
CA GLU A 309 13.75 12.99 -16.92
C GLU A 309 12.26 13.02 -16.64
N THR A 310 11.54 11.94 -16.97
CA THR A 310 10.08 11.82 -16.75
C THR A 310 9.71 11.97 -15.28
N VAL A 311 10.41 11.27 -14.38
CA VAL A 311 10.12 11.33 -12.92
C VAL A 311 10.44 12.71 -12.36
N LYS A 312 11.50 13.37 -12.84
CA LYS A 312 11.91 14.70 -12.39
C LYS A 312 10.84 15.76 -12.66
N GLU A 313 10.02 15.63 -13.70
CA GLU A 313 8.96 16.59 -14.06
C GLU A 313 7.98 16.86 -12.91
N PHE A 314 7.65 15.82 -12.13
CA PHE A 314 6.69 15.92 -11.04
C PHE A 314 7.31 15.81 -9.64
N LYS A 315 8.43 15.09 -9.46
CA LYS A 315 9.10 14.99 -8.15
C LYS A 315 9.88 16.24 -7.74
N SER A 316 10.46 16.98 -8.69
CA SER A 316 11.31 18.16 -8.39
C SER A 316 10.56 19.33 -7.74
N LYS A 317 9.23 19.29 -7.75
CA LYS A 317 8.37 20.39 -7.28
C LYS A 317 7.93 20.25 -5.82
N HIS A 318 8.36 19.19 -5.13
CA HIS A 318 8.12 18.94 -3.70
C HIS A 318 6.65 19.05 -3.27
N HIS A 319 5.70 18.73 -4.16
CA HIS A 319 4.27 18.64 -3.85
C HIS A 319 3.80 17.19 -4.03
N LEU A 320 2.73 16.81 -3.32
CA LEU A 320 2.14 15.49 -3.44
C LEU A 320 1.59 15.26 -4.86
N VAL A 321 1.79 14.05 -5.39
CA VAL A 321 1.33 13.61 -6.70
C VAL A 321 0.63 12.26 -6.56
N VAL A 322 -0.62 12.20 -6.99
CA VAL A 322 -1.40 10.96 -7.04
C VAL A 322 -1.24 10.32 -8.43
N GLY A 323 -0.80 9.08 -8.50
CA GLY A 323 -0.75 8.33 -9.75
C GLY A 323 -2.13 7.81 -10.12
N VAL A 324 -2.59 8.09 -11.33
CA VAL A 324 -3.90 7.64 -11.83
C VAL A 324 -3.69 6.81 -13.08
N HIS A 325 -4.13 5.56 -13.06
CA HIS A 325 -4.10 4.67 -14.22
C HIS A 325 -5.52 4.30 -14.66
N VAL A 326 -5.94 4.87 -15.78
CA VAL A 326 -7.25 4.61 -16.40
C VAL A 326 -7.06 3.65 -17.56
N ARG A 327 -7.70 2.47 -17.51
CA ARG A 327 -7.59 1.44 -18.57
C ARG A 327 -8.96 1.21 -19.23
N ARG A 328 -9.13 1.55 -20.50
CA ARG A 328 -10.44 1.56 -21.19
C ARG A 328 -10.54 0.76 -22.50
N THR A 329 -9.48 0.38 -23.21
CA THR A 329 -9.66 -0.21 -24.56
C THR A 329 -10.13 -1.68 -24.56
N ASP A 330 -9.28 -2.64 -24.90
CA ASP A 330 -9.61 -4.06 -25.04
C ASP A 330 -10.04 -4.76 -23.74
N LYS A 331 -9.58 -4.25 -22.60
CA LYS A 331 -9.88 -4.80 -21.26
C LYS A 331 -11.39 -4.77 -20.93
N LEU A 332 -12.19 -3.88 -21.54
CA LEU A 332 -13.64 -3.78 -21.28
C LEU A 332 -14.46 -4.94 -21.84
N LYS A 333 -13.91 -5.71 -22.78
CA LYS A 333 -14.67 -6.78 -23.44
C LYS A 333 -14.63 -8.10 -22.67
N GLU A 334 -13.57 -8.37 -21.91
CA GLU A 334 -13.32 -9.71 -21.33
C GLU A 334 -12.78 -9.71 -19.89
N GLU A 335 -12.14 -8.64 -19.41
CA GLU A 335 -11.28 -8.70 -18.21
C GLU A 335 -11.58 -7.66 -17.13
N ALA A 336 -12.17 -6.50 -17.47
CA ALA A 336 -12.47 -5.42 -16.52
C ALA A 336 -13.78 -4.69 -16.86
N ALA A 337 -14.36 -4.00 -15.86
CA ALA A 337 -15.50 -3.11 -16.06
C ALA A 337 -15.05 -1.73 -16.53
N PHE A 338 -15.94 -1.01 -17.22
CA PHE A 338 -15.75 0.40 -17.51
C PHE A 338 -15.93 1.20 -16.21
N HIS A 339 -15.00 2.12 -15.95
CA HIS A 339 -15.05 3.04 -14.83
C HIS A 339 -14.89 4.47 -15.34
N ASP A 340 -15.80 5.35 -14.92
CA ASP A 340 -15.74 6.77 -15.26
C ASP A 340 -14.54 7.44 -14.58
N LEU A 341 -13.96 8.47 -15.21
CA LEU A 341 -12.83 9.21 -14.61
C LEU A 341 -13.19 9.75 -13.21
N THR A 342 -14.45 10.14 -13.02
CA THR A 342 -14.95 10.65 -11.75
C THR A 342 -14.85 9.65 -10.61
N GLU A 343 -14.90 8.33 -10.88
CA GLU A 343 -14.70 7.30 -9.86
C GLU A 343 -13.27 7.30 -9.33
N TYR A 344 -12.27 7.39 -10.22
CA TYR A 344 -10.87 7.54 -9.83
C TYR A 344 -10.66 8.82 -9.04
N MET A 345 -11.19 9.94 -9.55
CA MET A 345 -10.95 11.26 -8.97
C MET A 345 -11.58 11.45 -7.58
N LYS A 346 -12.65 10.72 -7.24
CA LYS A 346 -13.15 10.67 -5.84
C LYS A 346 -12.09 10.21 -4.84
N HIS A 347 -11.31 9.19 -5.20
CA HIS A 347 -10.22 8.72 -4.35
C HIS A 347 -9.03 9.68 -4.32
N VAL A 348 -8.76 10.36 -5.44
CA VAL A 348 -7.74 11.42 -5.52
C VAL A 348 -8.10 12.58 -4.58
N GLU A 349 -9.33 13.08 -4.65
CA GLU A 349 -9.82 14.16 -3.79
C GLU A 349 -9.77 13.78 -2.31
N SER A 350 -10.29 12.59 -1.98
CA SER A 350 -10.26 12.05 -0.61
C SER A 350 -8.82 11.98 -0.05
N TYR A 351 -7.84 11.58 -0.86
CA TYR A 351 -6.44 11.57 -0.44
C TYR A 351 -5.92 12.99 -0.16
N PHE A 352 -6.12 13.94 -1.06
CA PHE A 352 -5.67 15.32 -0.82
C PHE A 352 -6.35 15.95 0.39
N ASP A 353 -7.64 15.70 0.59
CA ASP A 353 -8.39 16.18 1.74
C ASP A 353 -7.79 15.60 3.04
N SER A 354 -7.51 14.29 3.08
CA SER A 354 -6.89 13.63 4.25
C SER A 354 -5.52 14.22 4.62
N MET A 355 -4.73 14.62 3.63
CA MET A 355 -3.41 15.20 3.82
C MET A 355 -3.48 16.64 4.33
N ASN A 356 -4.47 17.42 3.87
CA ASN A 356 -4.75 18.76 4.39
C ASN A 356 -5.15 18.71 5.87
N TYR A 357 -6.05 17.80 6.26
CA TYR A 357 -6.41 17.59 7.67
C TYR A 357 -5.21 17.20 8.53
N THR A 358 -4.36 16.30 8.03
CA THR A 358 -3.15 15.86 8.75
C THR A 358 -2.17 17.00 8.96
N SER A 359 -2.02 17.88 7.98
CA SER A 359 -1.15 19.07 8.06
C SER A 359 -1.67 20.09 9.08
N GLN A 360 -2.99 20.33 9.10
CA GLN A 360 -3.62 21.24 10.06
C GLN A 360 -3.57 20.73 11.51
N SER A 361 -3.74 19.42 11.73
CA SER A 361 -3.63 18.82 13.07
C SER A 361 -2.22 18.95 13.67
N LYS A 362 -1.17 18.86 12.85
CA LYS A 362 0.23 19.06 13.30
C LYS A 362 0.51 20.49 13.79
N HIS A 363 -0.22 21.48 13.29
CA HIS A 363 -0.11 22.87 13.76
C HIS A 363 -0.75 23.10 15.13
N LEU A 364 -1.77 22.31 15.49
CA LEU A 364 -2.49 22.40 16.78
C LEU A 364 -1.83 21.54 17.87
N ASP A 365 -1.27 20.38 17.52
CA ASP A 365 -0.54 19.49 18.44
C ASP A 365 0.93 19.92 18.67
N LYS A 366 1.26 21.20 18.47
CA LYS A 366 2.62 21.76 18.58
C LYS A 366 3.18 21.78 20.01
N PHE A 367 2.37 21.41 21.01
CA PHE A 367 2.79 21.16 22.38
C PHE A 367 2.74 19.66 22.65
N ASN A 368 3.92 19.04 22.60
CA ASN A 368 4.22 17.62 22.85
C ASN A 368 3.83 16.67 21.70
N TYR A 369 4.81 15.90 21.21
CA TYR A 369 4.71 14.45 20.89
C TYR A 369 5.52 13.95 19.69
N THR A 370 6.06 14.81 18.81
CA THR A 370 6.88 14.31 17.69
C THR A 370 7.98 15.30 17.29
N ASN A 371 9.17 15.17 17.87
CA ASN A 371 10.37 15.78 17.27
C ASN A 371 10.89 14.96 16.06
N GLU A 372 10.38 13.74 15.84
CA GLU A 372 10.88 12.82 14.82
C GLU A 372 10.07 12.86 13.51
N VAL A 373 8.77 13.16 13.57
CA VAL A 373 7.89 13.24 12.38
C VAL A 373 8.03 14.57 11.61
N SER A 374 8.92 15.47 12.07
CA SER A 374 9.03 16.83 11.53
C SER A 374 9.98 16.96 10.34
N ASN A 375 10.75 15.91 9.98
CA ASN A 375 11.81 16.02 8.97
C ASN A 375 11.45 15.47 7.57
N SER A 376 10.34 14.74 7.39
CA SER A 376 9.98 14.14 6.09
C SER A 376 8.86 14.84 5.34
N ILE A 377 8.18 15.81 5.96
CA ILE A 377 7.10 16.57 5.32
C ILE A 377 7.61 18.00 5.09
N HIS A 378 8.28 18.18 3.95
CA HIS A 378 8.55 19.51 3.40
C HIS A 378 7.26 20.34 3.44
N HIS A 379 7.35 21.62 3.79
CA HIS A 379 6.26 22.60 3.76
C HIS A 379 5.42 22.45 2.47
N PHE A 380 4.34 21.66 2.55
CA PHE A 380 3.47 21.44 1.41
C PHE A 380 2.71 22.73 1.15
N SER A 381 2.80 23.23 -0.08
CA SER A 381 1.94 24.32 -0.53
C SER A 381 0.50 23.79 -0.53
N GLU A 382 -0.30 24.22 0.44
CA GLU A 382 -1.71 23.83 0.70
C GLU A 382 -2.65 23.88 -0.53
N ASN A 383 -2.20 24.36 -1.69
CA ASN A 383 -3.06 24.72 -2.83
C ASN A 383 -2.77 24.00 -4.15
N LYS A 384 -1.84 23.04 -4.22
CA LYS A 384 -1.50 22.37 -5.50
C LYS A 384 -1.79 20.88 -5.47
N ARG A 385 -2.99 20.50 -5.92
CA ARG A 385 -3.37 19.10 -6.17
C ARG A 385 -2.82 18.66 -7.52
N SER A 386 -2.10 17.55 -7.53
CA SER A 386 -1.39 17.08 -8.73
C SER A 386 -1.66 15.61 -8.99
N VAL A 387 -1.80 15.26 -10.26
CA VAL A 387 -1.97 13.88 -10.71
C VAL A 387 -0.96 13.53 -11.78
N TYR A 388 -0.42 12.30 -11.75
CA TYR A 388 0.28 11.71 -12.90
C TYR A 388 -0.68 10.75 -13.58
N LEU A 389 -1.20 11.15 -14.74
CA LEU A 389 -2.21 10.39 -15.49
C LEU A 389 -1.54 9.49 -16.52
N THR A 390 -1.93 8.22 -16.50
CA THR A 390 -1.65 7.25 -17.56
C THR A 390 -2.95 6.65 -18.07
N THR A 391 -3.03 6.44 -19.37
CA THR A 391 -4.23 5.90 -20.02
C THR A 391 -3.87 5.31 -21.37
N ASP A 392 -4.66 4.36 -21.83
CA ASP A 392 -4.63 3.84 -23.20
C ASP A 392 -5.63 4.57 -24.13
N GLU A 393 -6.33 5.57 -23.60
CA GLU A 393 -7.30 6.40 -24.32
C GLU A 393 -6.95 7.89 -24.13
N THR A 394 -6.51 8.54 -25.22
CA THR A 394 -6.01 9.93 -25.19
C THR A 394 -7.06 10.97 -24.78
N SER A 395 -8.34 10.70 -25.04
CA SER A 395 -9.48 11.57 -24.69
C SER A 395 -9.56 11.89 -23.19
N VAL A 396 -9.02 11.02 -22.32
CA VAL A 396 -9.05 11.20 -20.86
C VAL A 396 -8.25 12.42 -20.42
N PHE A 397 -7.22 12.83 -21.18
CA PHE A 397 -6.48 14.07 -20.89
C PHE A 397 -7.33 15.32 -21.09
N GLU A 398 -8.21 15.31 -22.11
CA GLU A 398 -9.16 16.40 -22.33
C GLU A 398 -10.28 16.37 -21.27
N GLU A 399 -10.76 15.17 -20.94
CA GLU A 399 -11.78 14.94 -19.92
C GLU A 399 -11.35 15.49 -18.55
N ILE A 400 -10.15 15.11 -18.08
CA ILE A 400 -9.63 15.56 -16.78
C ILE A 400 -9.38 17.07 -16.76
N SER A 401 -8.86 17.64 -17.86
CA SER A 401 -8.60 19.08 -17.95
C SER A 401 -9.89 19.90 -17.89
N LYS A 402 -10.99 19.36 -18.42
CA LYS A 402 -12.30 20.00 -18.41
C LYS A 402 -13.02 19.86 -17.05
N LEU A 403 -13.02 18.66 -16.47
CA LEU A 403 -13.74 18.38 -15.22
C LEU A 403 -12.98 18.84 -13.97
N TYR A 404 -11.65 18.83 -14.02
CA TYR A 404 -10.77 19.14 -12.89
C TYR A 404 -9.73 20.21 -13.24
N PRO A 405 -10.15 21.42 -13.67
CA PRO A 405 -9.23 22.46 -14.19
C PRO A 405 -8.26 23.02 -13.14
N HIS A 406 -8.50 22.75 -11.86
CA HIS A 406 -7.66 23.18 -10.74
C HIS A 406 -6.55 22.17 -10.39
N TYR A 407 -6.53 21.00 -11.03
CA TYR A 407 -5.46 20.01 -10.87
C TYR A 407 -4.29 20.28 -11.83
N ILE A 408 -3.08 20.05 -11.34
CA ILE A 408 -1.90 19.96 -12.20
C ILE A 408 -1.82 18.53 -12.74
N VAL A 409 -1.95 18.39 -14.06
CA VAL A 409 -1.93 17.08 -14.72
C VAL A 409 -0.57 16.85 -15.37
N TYR A 410 0.14 15.84 -14.87
CA TYR A 410 1.33 15.26 -15.49
C TYR A 410 0.94 14.03 -16.30
N GLY A 411 1.81 13.63 -17.24
CA GLY A 411 1.58 12.51 -18.15
C GLY A 411 1.78 12.91 -19.60
N SER A 412 1.73 11.95 -20.51
CA SER A 412 1.96 12.20 -21.94
C SER A 412 0.82 11.66 -22.79
N PRO A 413 0.08 12.55 -23.49
CA PRO A 413 -0.88 12.14 -24.51
C PRO A 413 -0.22 11.29 -25.62
N ASN A 414 1.03 11.58 -25.99
CA ASN A 414 1.76 10.81 -27.00
C ASN A 414 2.06 9.38 -26.53
N ARG A 415 2.43 9.18 -25.26
CA ARG A 415 2.58 7.83 -24.69
C ARG A 415 1.26 7.07 -24.71
N SER A 416 0.17 7.76 -24.36
CA SER A 416 -1.19 7.18 -24.39
C SER A 416 -1.61 6.75 -25.79
N GLN A 417 -1.29 7.56 -26.82
CA GLN A 417 -1.53 7.20 -28.21
C GLN A 417 -0.75 5.95 -28.65
N SER A 418 0.46 5.76 -28.13
CA SER A 418 1.26 4.56 -28.40
C SER A 418 0.74 3.30 -27.70
N ALA A 419 -0.10 3.44 -26.68
CA ALA A 419 -0.72 2.32 -25.96
C ALA A 419 -2.02 1.81 -26.61
N ALA A 420 -2.52 2.51 -27.63
CA ALA A 420 -3.70 2.12 -28.37
C ALA A 420 -3.52 0.77 -29.08
N MET A 421 -4.62 0.04 -29.29
CA MET A 421 -4.59 -1.34 -29.81
C MET A 421 -3.83 -1.52 -31.14
N ASN A 422 -3.82 -0.49 -31.99
CA ASN A 422 -3.18 -0.52 -33.31
C ASN A 422 -1.67 -0.25 -33.28
N SER A 423 -1.12 0.29 -32.19
CA SER A 423 0.28 0.72 -32.07
C SER A 423 1.05 0.02 -30.94
N ARG A 424 0.32 -0.66 -30.04
CA ARG A 424 0.85 -1.22 -28.79
C ARG A 424 1.86 -2.35 -28.91
N GLN A 425 1.90 -3.04 -30.06
CA GLN A 425 2.87 -4.12 -30.31
C GLN A 425 4.10 -3.54 -31.03
N SER A 426 4.85 -2.70 -30.31
CA SER A 426 6.11 -2.14 -30.79
C SER A 426 7.07 -1.88 -29.64
N ILE A 427 8.37 -1.87 -29.93
CA ILE A 427 9.42 -1.54 -28.96
C ILE A 427 9.17 -0.14 -28.37
N PHE A 428 8.77 0.81 -29.20
CA PHE A 428 8.43 2.17 -28.77
C PHE A 428 7.29 2.19 -27.75
N SER A 429 6.20 1.46 -28.02
CA SER A 429 5.07 1.36 -27.09
C SER A 429 5.46 0.68 -25.78
N MET A 430 6.25 -0.40 -25.83
CA MET A 430 6.74 -1.07 -24.61
C MET A 430 7.63 -0.15 -23.78
N THR A 431 8.50 0.64 -24.42
CA THR A 431 9.31 1.66 -23.72
C THR A 431 8.42 2.69 -23.05
N ASN A 432 7.41 3.21 -23.73
CA ASN A 432 6.49 4.19 -23.17
C ASN A 432 5.67 3.61 -22.00
N ALA A 433 5.16 2.39 -22.14
CA ALA A 433 4.44 1.69 -21.08
C ALA A 433 5.34 1.48 -19.86
N PHE A 434 6.60 1.07 -20.05
CA PHE A 434 7.55 0.92 -18.96
C PHE A 434 7.85 2.24 -18.25
N VAL A 435 8.08 3.32 -19.00
CA VAL A 435 8.29 4.66 -18.44
C VAL A 435 7.08 5.10 -17.60
N ASP A 436 5.86 4.88 -18.09
CA ASP A 436 4.64 5.21 -17.35
C ASP A 436 4.47 4.34 -16.08
N ILE A 437 4.81 3.05 -16.13
CA ILE A 437 4.82 2.16 -14.96
C ILE A 437 5.79 2.65 -13.90
N ILE A 438 7.02 3.03 -14.28
CA ILE A 438 7.99 3.58 -13.33
C ILE A 438 7.47 4.90 -12.77
N ALA A 439 6.97 5.82 -13.61
CA ALA A 439 6.46 7.09 -13.14
C ALA A 439 5.29 6.93 -12.16
N LEU A 440 4.35 6.02 -12.43
CA LEU A 440 3.29 5.63 -11.50
C LEU A 440 3.87 5.10 -10.18
N SER A 441 4.84 4.18 -10.22
CA SER A 441 5.48 3.63 -9.02
C SER A 441 6.19 4.69 -8.15
N GLN A 442 6.52 5.84 -8.74
CA GLN A 442 7.18 6.98 -8.09
C GLN A 442 6.17 7.99 -7.50
N THR A 443 4.87 7.81 -7.67
CA THR A 443 3.86 8.69 -7.04
C THR A 443 3.69 8.42 -5.54
N ASP A 444 2.95 9.27 -4.81
CA ASP A 444 2.78 9.12 -3.36
C ASP A 444 1.65 8.14 -3.00
N ILE A 445 0.70 7.94 -3.90
CA ILE A 445 -0.37 6.94 -3.82
C ILE A 445 -0.86 6.62 -5.24
N LEU A 446 -1.28 5.38 -5.47
CA LEU A 446 -1.86 4.94 -6.74
C LEU A 446 -3.38 4.82 -6.67
N VAL A 447 -4.08 5.28 -7.71
CA VAL A 447 -5.51 5.08 -7.93
C VAL A 447 -5.71 4.42 -9.29
N CYS A 448 -6.26 3.20 -9.31
CA CYS A 448 -6.33 2.42 -10.55
C CYS A 448 -7.32 1.25 -10.48
N THR A 449 -7.32 0.41 -11.50
CA THR A 449 -7.87 -0.94 -11.48
C THR A 449 -6.73 -1.96 -11.33
N LEU A 450 -6.79 -2.80 -10.28
CA LEU A 450 -5.79 -3.85 -10.07
C LEU A 450 -6.04 -5.08 -10.93
N SER A 451 -7.11 -5.09 -11.75
CA SER A 451 -7.22 -5.98 -12.91
C SER A 451 -6.21 -5.67 -14.01
N SER A 452 -5.61 -4.47 -14.00
CA SER A 452 -4.57 -4.10 -14.93
C SER A 452 -3.21 -4.57 -14.41
N ASN A 453 -2.56 -5.47 -15.17
CA ASN A 453 -1.16 -5.86 -14.95
C ASN A 453 -0.22 -4.63 -14.88
N VAL A 454 -0.55 -3.55 -15.59
CA VAL A 454 0.22 -2.29 -15.56
C VAL A 454 0.16 -1.64 -14.18
N CYS A 455 -1.04 -1.54 -13.59
CA CYS A 455 -1.15 -0.95 -12.25
C CYS A 455 -0.53 -1.84 -11.19
N ARG A 456 -0.73 -3.17 -11.26
CA ARG A 456 -0.11 -4.11 -10.32
C ARG A 456 1.40 -3.98 -10.32
N LEU A 457 2.02 -4.00 -11.51
CA LEU A 457 3.46 -3.87 -11.62
C LEU A 457 3.97 -2.53 -11.07
N ALA A 458 3.25 -1.42 -11.31
CA ALA A 458 3.59 -0.13 -10.72
C ALA A 458 3.50 -0.15 -9.18
N TYR A 459 2.48 -0.79 -8.63
CA TYR A 459 2.27 -0.94 -7.19
C TYR A 459 3.30 -1.87 -6.54
N GLU A 460 3.68 -2.97 -7.20
CA GLU A 460 4.75 -3.86 -6.76
C GLU A 460 6.10 -3.13 -6.72
N LEU A 461 6.42 -2.37 -7.77
CA LEU A 461 7.64 -1.55 -7.81
C LEU A 461 7.61 -0.43 -6.76
N MET A 462 6.44 0.12 -6.43
CA MET A 462 6.29 1.09 -5.34
C MET A 462 6.72 0.50 -3.99
N GLN A 463 6.51 -0.81 -3.75
CA GLN A 463 6.94 -1.48 -2.50
C GLN A 463 8.46 -1.52 -2.33
N THR A 464 9.23 -1.27 -3.39
CA THR A 464 10.71 -1.22 -3.32
C THR A 464 11.25 0.12 -2.81
N ARG A 465 10.37 1.12 -2.60
CA ARG A 465 10.72 2.47 -2.12
C ARG A 465 10.65 2.55 -0.59
N HIS A 466 11.06 1.51 0.12
CA HIS A 466 10.96 1.43 1.59
C HIS A 466 11.72 2.53 2.34
N GLU A 467 12.77 3.11 1.74
CA GLU A 467 13.48 4.24 2.35
C GLU A 467 12.65 5.54 2.34
N GLU A 468 11.79 5.71 1.33
CA GLU A 468 10.94 6.90 1.15
C GLU A 468 9.54 6.71 1.74
N LEU A 469 8.94 5.54 1.52
CA LEU A 469 7.53 5.26 1.84
C LEU A 469 7.36 4.27 3.01
N GLY A 470 8.41 3.57 3.44
CA GLY A 470 8.30 2.46 4.39
C GLY A 470 7.46 1.32 3.84
N ASP A 471 6.45 0.89 4.60
CA ASP A 471 5.45 -0.08 4.12
C ASP A 471 4.41 0.65 3.27
N ALA A 472 4.48 0.43 1.96
CA ALA A 472 3.62 1.05 0.96
C ALA A 472 2.36 0.22 0.65
N THR A 473 2.02 -0.78 1.48
CA THR A 473 0.86 -1.67 1.25
C THR A 473 -0.42 -0.86 1.06
N GLN A 474 -0.64 0.15 1.92
CA GLN A 474 -1.86 0.96 1.92
C GLN A 474 -1.84 2.13 0.92
N LEU A 475 -0.77 2.28 0.13
CA LEU A 475 -0.60 3.39 -0.84
C LEU A 475 -1.17 3.04 -2.22
N VAL A 476 -2.27 2.30 -2.25
CA VAL A 476 -3.07 2.03 -3.44
C VAL A 476 -4.57 2.09 -3.13
N ARG A 477 -5.36 2.58 -4.08
CA ARG A 477 -6.82 2.54 -4.09
C ARG A 477 -7.26 1.91 -5.41
N SER A 478 -7.80 0.70 -5.31
CA SER A 478 -8.30 -0.04 -6.47
C SER A 478 -9.82 0.08 -6.59
N LEU A 479 -10.31 0.24 -7.82
CA LEU A 479 -11.74 0.28 -8.11
C LEU A 479 -12.39 -1.11 -8.24
N ASP A 480 -11.59 -2.17 -8.39
CA ASP A 480 -12.09 -3.50 -8.72
C ASP A 480 -11.57 -4.61 -7.79
N TYR A 481 -10.27 -4.93 -7.84
CA TYR A 481 -9.67 -6.04 -7.13
C TYR A 481 -8.86 -5.60 -5.92
N MET A 482 -8.75 -6.47 -4.91
CA MET A 482 -7.80 -6.23 -3.83
C MET A 482 -6.39 -6.48 -4.38
N HIS A 483 -5.39 -5.85 -3.75
CA HIS A 483 -3.97 -6.10 -4.05
C HIS A 483 -3.49 -7.52 -3.73
N HIS A 484 -4.39 -8.38 -3.25
CA HIS A 484 -4.19 -9.81 -2.99
C HIS A 484 -5.09 -10.71 -3.86
N SER A 485 -5.78 -10.19 -4.89
CA SER A 485 -6.87 -10.96 -5.53
C SER A 485 -6.57 -11.51 -6.91
N GLU A 486 -5.90 -10.80 -7.83
CA GLU A 486 -5.83 -11.26 -9.24
C GLU A 486 -4.70 -12.29 -9.48
N ASP A 487 -3.44 -11.94 -9.21
CA ASP A 487 -2.32 -12.90 -9.33
C ASP A 487 -2.32 -13.93 -8.19
N TYR A 488 -2.96 -13.60 -7.07
CA TYR A 488 -3.04 -14.44 -5.87
C TYR A 488 -4.44 -15.02 -5.64
N SER A 489 -5.19 -15.26 -6.72
CA SER A 489 -6.59 -15.74 -6.73
C SER A 489 -6.87 -17.06 -6.00
N MET A 490 -5.87 -17.63 -5.32
CA MET A 490 -5.94 -18.78 -4.42
C MET A 490 -5.48 -18.46 -2.98
N ILE A 491 -5.37 -17.20 -2.57
CA ILE A 491 -5.20 -16.88 -1.15
C ILE A 491 -6.44 -17.36 -0.42
N LYS A 492 -6.22 -18.37 0.42
CA LYS A 492 -7.20 -18.85 1.37
C LYS A 492 -7.36 -17.83 2.47
N PHE A 493 -8.54 -17.80 3.07
CA PHE A 493 -8.85 -16.99 4.23
C PHE A 493 -9.27 -17.91 5.37
N ASP A 494 -8.81 -17.61 6.57
CA ASP A 494 -9.32 -18.23 7.79
C ASP A 494 -10.56 -17.45 8.24
N VAL A 495 -11.61 -18.17 8.61
CA VAL A 495 -12.75 -17.59 9.34
C VAL A 495 -12.31 -17.30 10.77
N ILE A 496 -12.21 -16.01 11.12
CA ILE A 496 -11.82 -15.55 12.47
C ILE A 496 -13.03 -15.16 13.33
N ILE A 497 -14.20 -14.98 12.71
CA ILE A 497 -15.47 -14.77 13.40
C ILE A 497 -16.50 -15.72 12.79
N PRO A 498 -17.09 -16.65 13.57
CA PRO A 498 -18.04 -17.61 13.04
C PRO A 498 -19.32 -16.95 12.51
N ASP A 499 -20.01 -17.68 11.63
CA ASP A 499 -21.27 -17.23 11.05
C ASP A 499 -22.29 -18.38 11.02
N VAL A 500 -23.26 -18.30 11.92
CA VAL A 500 -24.30 -19.33 12.10
C VAL A 500 -25.19 -19.44 10.85
N LYS A 501 -25.49 -18.32 10.18
CA LYS A 501 -26.37 -18.32 9.00
C LYS A 501 -25.79 -19.11 7.84
N THR A 502 -24.49 -18.98 7.63
CA THR A 502 -23.77 -19.69 6.57
C THR A 502 -23.15 -20.99 7.03
N ASN A 503 -23.25 -21.34 8.33
CA ASN A 503 -22.63 -22.52 8.96
C ASN A 503 -21.08 -22.52 8.86
N LEU A 504 -20.45 -21.36 9.02
CA LEU A 504 -18.99 -21.21 9.07
C LEU A 504 -18.50 -21.16 10.52
N HIS A 505 -17.50 -21.99 10.83
CA HIS A 505 -16.88 -22.09 12.14
C HIS A 505 -15.53 -21.37 12.18
N TYR A 506 -15.05 -21.07 13.39
CA TYR A 506 -13.72 -20.51 13.58
C TYR A 506 -12.66 -21.46 12.99
N ASN A 507 -11.70 -20.90 12.26
CA ASN A 507 -10.66 -21.58 11.48
C ASN A 507 -11.14 -22.39 10.26
N ASP A 508 -12.42 -22.30 9.87
CA ASP A 508 -12.81 -22.80 8.54
C ASP A 508 -11.99 -22.08 7.47
N GLU A 509 -11.47 -22.82 6.49
CA GLU A 509 -10.79 -22.24 5.34
C GLU A 509 -11.80 -21.94 4.23
N VAL A 510 -11.70 -20.75 3.65
CA VAL A 510 -12.55 -20.31 2.53
C VAL A 510 -11.73 -19.54 1.49
N TYR A 511 -12.30 -19.35 0.31
CA TYR A 511 -11.79 -18.41 -0.68
C TYR A 511 -12.65 -17.14 -0.71
N LEU A 512 -11.99 -15.98 -0.69
CA LEU A 512 -12.63 -14.70 -0.99
C LEU A 512 -12.50 -14.44 -2.50
N TYR A 513 -13.55 -14.74 -3.25
CA TYR A 513 -13.57 -14.59 -4.71
C TYR A 513 -13.60 -13.11 -5.13
N ARG A 514 -14.39 -12.29 -4.43
CA ARG A 514 -14.52 -10.86 -4.71
C ARG A 514 -14.85 -10.07 -3.45
N ASN A 515 -14.21 -8.93 -3.25
CA ASN A 515 -14.64 -7.92 -2.28
C ASN A 515 -15.43 -6.82 -3.02
N TYR A 516 -16.59 -6.43 -2.49
CA TYR A 516 -17.44 -5.41 -3.10
C TYR A 516 -17.18 -4.00 -2.55
N TRP A 517 -16.23 -3.86 -1.62
CA TRP A 517 -15.86 -2.58 -0.99
C TRP A 517 -17.01 -1.87 -0.27
N ASN A 518 -18.04 -2.63 0.08
CA ASN A 518 -19.23 -2.18 0.81
C ASN A 518 -19.40 -2.92 2.15
N GLY A 519 -18.32 -3.56 2.64
CA GLY A 519 -18.33 -4.41 3.83
C GLY A 519 -18.68 -5.88 3.58
N THR A 520 -19.03 -6.26 2.35
CA THR A 520 -19.35 -7.65 1.98
C THR A 520 -18.41 -8.20 0.92
N GLY A 521 -18.23 -9.53 0.94
CA GLY A 521 -17.46 -10.27 -0.03
C GLY A 521 -18.20 -11.53 -0.49
N ALA A 522 -17.92 -11.96 -1.72
CA ALA A 522 -18.37 -13.24 -2.27
C ALA A 522 -17.38 -14.34 -1.85
N ILE A 523 -17.86 -15.28 -1.04
CA ILE A 523 -17.07 -16.33 -0.40
C ILE A 523 -17.43 -17.69 -0.98
N LYS A 524 -16.43 -18.54 -1.18
CA LYS A 524 -16.59 -19.93 -1.59
C LYS A 524 -15.94 -20.86 -0.58
N ARG A 525 -16.60 -21.96 -0.23
CA ARG A 525 -16.01 -23.03 0.60
C ARG A 525 -14.95 -23.79 -0.20
N ILE A 526 -13.96 -24.33 0.50
CA ILE A 526 -12.95 -25.19 -0.12
C ILE A 526 -13.52 -26.60 -0.25
N GLU A 527 -13.61 -27.12 -1.47
CA GLU A 527 -13.98 -28.51 -1.75
C GLU A 527 -12.73 -29.34 -2.10
N VAL A 528 -12.68 -30.59 -1.65
CA VAL A 528 -11.48 -31.47 -1.72
C VAL A 528 -11.04 -31.80 -3.16
N ASN A 529 -11.92 -31.61 -4.16
CA ASN A 529 -11.71 -32.09 -5.53
C ASN A 529 -11.40 -30.99 -6.57
N GLU A 530 -11.21 -29.73 -6.17
CA GLU A 530 -10.98 -28.64 -7.13
C GLU A 530 -9.52 -28.61 -7.59
N LYS A 531 -9.23 -29.29 -8.70
CA LYS A 531 -7.87 -29.48 -9.21
C LYS A 531 -7.38 -28.36 -10.15
N ASN A 532 -8.26 -27.49 -10.66
CA ASN A 532 -7.89 -26.43 -11.61
C ASN A 532 -8.55 -25.08 -11.28
N LEU A 533 -7.77 -23.98 -11.41
CA LEU A 533 -8.20 -22.59 -11.24
C LEU A 533 -9.36 -22.19 -12.18
N ILE A 534 -9.43 -22.71 -13.42
CA ILE A 534 -10.56 -22.40 -14.32
C ILE A 534 -11.86 -23.00 -13.79
N GLU A 535 -11.83 -24.27 -13.39
CA GLU A 535 -12.98 -24.93 -12.76
C GLU A 535 -13.35 -24.23 -11.45
N PHE A 536 -12.35 -23.79 -10.69
CA PHE A 536 -12.52 -23.00 -9.48
C PHE A 536 -13.23 -21.67 -9.74
N VAL A 537 -12.79 -20.86 -10.71
CA VAL A 537 -13.39 -19.55 -11.02
C VAL A 537 -14.80 -19.72 -11.60
N ALA A 538 -14.99 -20.69 -12.50
CA ALA A 538 -16.28 -21.00 -13.11
C ALA A 538 -17.30 -21.51 -12.06
N SER A 539 -16.87 -22.34 -11.11
CA SER A 539 -17.69 -22.79 -9.99
C SER A 539 -17.88 -21.72 -8.92
N ALA A 540 -16.88 -20.88 -8.63
CA ALA A 540 -16.96 -19.80 -7.64
C ALA A 540 -18.07 -18.81 -7.98
N ARG A 541 -18.22 -18.44 -9.26
CA ARG A 541 -19.34 -17.60 -9.71
C ARG A 541 -20.72 -18.21 -9.44
N LYS A 542 -20.83 -19.54 -9.38
CA LYS A 542 -22.09 -20.27 -9.18
C LYS A 542 -22.34 -20.68 -7.73
N THR A 543 -21.29 -20.89 -6.95
CA THR A 543 -21.35 -21.51 -5.61
C THR A 543 -20.96 -20.56 -4.48
N SER A 544 -20.54 -19.33 -4.81
CA SER A 544 -20.24 -18.33 -3.79
C SER A 544 -21.49 -17.79 -3.11
N PHE A 545 -21.34 -17.40 -1.84
CA PHE A 545 -22.35 -16.74 -1.04
C PHE A 545 -21.77 -15.47 -0.41
N LEU A 546 -22.63 -14.54 0.00
CA LEU A 546 -22.21 -13.28 0.60
C LEU A 546 -21.91 -13.44 2.08
N LEU A 547 -20.77 -12.92 2.53
CA LEU A 547 -20.38 -12.83 3.93
C LEU A 547 -19.80 -11.43 4.23
N PRO A 548 -20.00 -10.88 5.44
CA PRO A 548 -19.27 -9.69 5.86
C PRO A 548 -17.75 -9.94 5.85
N SER A 549 -17.00 -9.11 5.12
CA SER A 549 -15.57 -9.35 4.86
C SER A 549 -14.69 -9.28 6.11
N TYR A 550 -15.11 -8.54 7.15
CA TYR A 550 -14.36 -8.40 8.42
C TYR A 550 -14.28 -9.72 9.22
N LYS A 551 -15.06 -10.74 8.85
CA LYS A 551 -15.03 -12.07 9.51
C LYS A 551 -13.86 -12.94 9.07
N LEU A 552 -13.10 -12.48 8.08
CA LEU A 552 -12.08 -13.27 7.40
C LEU A 552 -10.71 -12.63 7.59
N ARG A 553 -9.68 -13.48 7.66
CA ARG A 553 -8.28 -13.06 7.67
C ARG A 553 -7.52 -13.77 6.55
N PRO A 554 -6.70 -13.08 5.73
CA PRO A 554 -5.85 -13.73 4.76
C PRO A 554 -4.98 -14.80 5.43
N ARG A 555 -4.91 -15.98 4.84
CA ARG A 555 -4.03 -17.07 5.27
C ARG A 555 -2.74 -17.01 4.46
N TYR A 556 -1.64 -16.82 5.17
CA TYR A 556 -0.33 -16.76 4.58
C TYR A 556 0.32 -18.14 4.54
N THR A 557 0.81 -18.55 3.38
CA THR A 557 1.54 -19.82 3.19
C THR A 557 3.04 -19.57 3.32
N ILE A 558 3.69 -20.32 4.20
CA ILE A 558 5.15 -20.32 4.36
C ILE A 558 5.67 -21.63 3.77
N ALA A 559 6.61 -21.57 2.82
CA ALA A 559 7.26 -22.79 2.36
C ALA A 559 8.24 -23.32 3.41
N ASN A 560 8.21 -24.63 3.67
CA ASN A 560 9.23 -25.35 4.43
C ASN A 560 10.53 -25.52 3.61
N VAL A 561 10.96 -24.48 2.90
CA VAL A 561 12.18 -24.45 2.12
C VAL A 561 12.92 -23.17 2.44
N THR A 562 14.19 -23.29 2.85
CA THR A 562 15.16 -22.20 2.81
C THR A 562 15.66 -22.13 1.38
N TRP A 563 15.37 -21.04 0.66
CA TRP A 563 15.86 -20.91 -0.71
C TRP A 563 17.39 -20.78 -0.67
N SER A 564 18.07 -21.52 -1.54
CA SER A 564 19.53 -21.66 -1.59
C SER A 564 20.25 -20.34 -1.74
#